data_AF-A0A2L2YWF7-F1
#
_entry.id   AF-A0A2L2YWF7-F1
#
_cell.length_a   1.000
_cell.length_b   1.000
_cell.length_c   1.000
_cell.angle_alpha   90.00
_cell.angle_beta   90.00
_cell.angle_gamma   90.00
#
_symmetry.space_group_name_H-M   'P 1'
#
loop_
_entity.id
_entity.type
_entity.pdbx_description
1 polymer ?
#
loop_
_entity_poly.entity_id
_entity_poly.type
_entity_poly.pdbx_seq_one_letter_code
_entity_poly.pdbx_strand_id
1 'polypeptide(L)'
;VFCLQTLTLECILVSLRHVEPELRQLSSRVVSTRYGSLRGFMSTLSNRQLQNVEVFLGVPYAGAPKGPLRFMPPVTSPHWKSVRLADQYGPVCPQKFP
;
A
#
# COMPACT_ATOMS: atom_id res chain seq x y z
N VAL A 1 4.77 -26.35 -37.87
CA VAL A 1 4.40 -24.92 -37.64
C VAL A 1 3.22 -24.79 -36.68
N PHE A 2 2.09 -25.49 -36.91
CA PHE A 2 0.92 -25.47 -36.00
C PHE A 2 1.20 -25.91 -34.54
N CYS A 3 2.06 -26.91 -34.32
CA CYS A 3 2.38 -27.41 -32.96
C CYS A 3 3.18 -26.41 -32.09
N LEU A 4 4.05 -25.61 -32.72
CA LEU A 4 4.80 -24.56 -32.01
C LEU A 4 3.88 -23.40 -31.61
N GLN A 5 2.84 -23.12 -32.40
CA GLN A 5 1.88 -22.04 -32.16
C GLN A 5 0.88 -22.38 -31.05
N THR A 6 0.54 -23.66 -30.87
CA THR A 6 -0.26 -24.14 -29.73
C THR A 6 0.55 -24.19 -28.44
N LEU A 7 1.84 -24.56 -28.50
CA LEU A 7 2.74 -24.56 -27.35
C LEU A 7 3.01 -23.14 -26.82
N THR A 8 3.19 -22.14 -27.70
CA THR A 8 3.34 -20.74 -27.27
C THR A 8 2.06 -20.18 -26.67
N LEU A 9 0.87 -20.54 -27.20
CA LEU A 9 -0.41 -20.09 -26.63
C LEU A 9 -0.63 -20.64 -25.21
N GLU A 10 -0.35 -21.93 -24.99
CA GLU A 10 -0.44 -22.55 -23.66
C GLU A 10 0.60 -21.97 -22.69
N CYS A 11 1.84 -21.71 -23.13
CA CYS A 11 2.84 -21.02 -22.31
C CYS A 11 2.43 -19.59 -21.93
N ILE A 12 1.80 -18.85 -22.85
CA ILE A 12 1.27 -17.50 -22.57
C ILE A 12 0.09 -17.58 -21.57
N LEU A 13 -0.83 -18.54 -21.72
CA LEU A 13 -1.92 -18.75 -20.78
C LEU A 13 -1.42 -19.18 -19.39
N VAL A 14 -0.38 -20.01 -19.30
CA VAL A 14 0.27 -20.39 -18.03
C VAL A 14 0.97 -19.19 -17.38
N SER A 15 1.60 -18.33 -18.18
CA SER A 15 2.26 -17.10 -17.71
C SER A 15 1.27 -16.04 -17.19
N LEU A 16 0.07 -15.96 -17.78
CA LEU A 16 -0.99 -15.04 -17.36
C LEU A 16 -1.72 -15.48 -16.09
N ARG A 17 -1.73 -16.78 -15.76
CA ARG A 17 -2.34 -17.29 -14.51
C ARG A 17 -1.52 -17.00 -13.24
N HIS A 18 -0.27 -16.56 -13.36
CA HIS A 18 0.63 -16.33 -12.22
C HIS A 18 0.78 -14.86 -11.83
N VAL A 19 0.13 -13.94 -12.56
CA VAL A 19 0.08 -12.52 -12.21
C VAL A 19 -1.37 -12.16 -11.90
N GLU A 20 -1.92 -12.77 -10.85
CA GLU A 20 -3.10 -12.20 -10.22
C GLU A 20 -2.57 -11.04 -9.36
N PRO A 21 -2.81 -9.77 -9.75
CA PRO A 21 -2.44 -8.66 -8.88
C PRO A 21 -3.22 -8.86 -7.59
N GLU A 22 -2.54 -8.80 -6.45
CA GLU A 22 -3.18 -8.86 -5.14
C GLU A 22 -4.09 -7.63 -5.01
N LEU A 23 -5.32 -7.74 -5.51
CA LEU A 23 -6.32 -6.68 -5.47
C LEU A 23 -6.73 -6.53 -4.01
N ARG A 24 -5.97 -5.70 -3.28
CA ARG A 24 -6.26 -5.34 -1.89
C ARG A 24 -7.69 -4.82 -1.83
N GLN A 25 -8.54 -5.54 -1.12
CA GLN A 25 -9.94 -5.18 -0.98
C GLN A 25 -10.02 -3.91 -0.14
N LEU A 26 -10.34 -2.77 -0.78
CA LEU A 26 -10.52 -1.51 -0.07
C LEU A 26 -11.57 -1.67 1.04
N SER A 27 -11.27 -1.10 2.21
CA SER A 27 -12.22 -1.10 3.31
C SER A 27 -13.46 -0.32 2.93
N SER A 28 -14.64 -0.80 3.32
CA SER A 28 -15.89 -0.04 3.19
C SER A 28 -15.90 1.20 4.09
N ARG A 29 -15.11 1.16 5.17
CA ARG A 29 -15.06 2.22 6.18
C ARG A 29 -14.06 3.31 5.81
N VAL A 30 -14.46 4.55 6.06
CA VAL A 30 -13.56 5.71 6.09
C VAL A 30 -13.38 6.12 7.53
N VAL A 31 -12.13 6.28 7.96
CA VAL A 31 -11.78 6.66 9.33
C VAL A 31 -11.39 8.14 9.36
N SER A 32 -12.04 8.92 10.23
CA SER A 32 -11.70 10.34 10.40
C SER A 32 -10.61 10.50 11.45
N THR A 33 -9.57 11.27 11.12
CA THR A 33 -8.51 11.66 12.07
C THR A 33 -8.51 13.18 12.26
N ARG A 34 -7.77 13.67 13.25
CA ARG A 34 -7.56 15.11 13.48
C ARG A 34 -6.98 15.87 12.27
N TYR A 35 -6.32 15.17 11.34
CA TYR A 35 -5.65 15.75 10.17
C TYR A 35 -6.46 15.61 8.87
N GLY A 36 -7.46 14.73 8.85
CA GLY A 36 -8.26 14.40 7.68
C GLY A 36 -8.70 12.94 7.67
N SER A 37 -9.50 12.58 6.66
CA SER A 37 -10.07 11.24 6.54
C SER A 37 -9.15 10.27 5.79
N LEU A 38 -9.14 9.01 6.19
CA LEU A 38 -8.32 7.94 5.64
C LEU A 38 -9.17 6.75 5.23
N ARG A 39 -8.71 6.03 4.19
CA ARG A 39 -9.29 4.75 3.79
C ARG A 39 -8.17 3.72 3.61
N GLY A 40 -8.27 2.63 4.36
CA GLY A 40 -7.37 1.48 4.29
C GLY A 40 -7.93 0.36 3.43
N PHE A 41 -7.42 -0.85 3.63
CA PHE A 41 -7.87 -2.08 2.98
C PHE A 41 -7.97 -3.23 3.98
N MET A 42 -8.76 -4.25 3.66
CA MET A 42 -8.84 -5.48 4.44
C MET A 42 -7.73 -6.44 4.00
N SER A 43 -6.99 -6.97 4.98
CA SER A 43 -5.96 -7.98 4.76
C SER A 43 -6.34 -9.28 5.46
N THR A 44 -6.35 -10.36 4.70
CA THR A 44 -6.44 -11.73 5.21
C THR A 44 -5.06 -12.16 5.71
N LEU A 45 -4.99 -12.73 6.91
CA LEU A 45 -3.75 -13.25 7.46
C LEU A 45 -3.49 -14.67 6.96
N SER A 46 -2.21 -15.07 6.88
CA SER A 46 -1.82 -16.41 6.39
C SER A 46 -2.42 -17.54 7.25
N ASN A 47 -2.59 -17.28 8.55
CA ASN A 47 -3.31 -18.19 9.43
C ASN A 47 -4.83 -17.96 9.31
N ARG A 48 -5.51 -18.95 8.74
CA ARG A 48 -6.98 -18.93 8.50
C ARG A 48 -7.83 -18.91 9.78
N GLN A 49 -7.24 -19.20 10.94
CA GLN A 49 -7.93 -19.10 12.22
C GLN A 49 -8.00 -17.66 12.74
N LEU A 50 -7.19 -16.76 12.17
CA LEU A 50 -7.18 -15.35 12.54
C LEU A 50 -8.20 -14.58 11.70
N GLN A 51 -8.84 -13.60 12.33
CA GLN A 51 -9.74 -12.68 11.64
C GLN A 51 -8.96 -11.74 10.71
N ASN A 52 -9.65 -11.26 9.69
CA ASN A 52 -9.11 -10.22 8.81
C ASN A 52 -8.86 -8.93 9.59
N VAL A 53 -7.83 -8.21 9.18
CA VAL A 53 -7.45 -6.93 9.78
C VAL A 53 -7.61 -5.79 8.78
N GLU A 54 -8.06 -4.65 9.28
CA GLU A 54 -8.08 -3.41 8.50
C GLU A 54 -6.70 -2.76 8.59
N VAL A 55 -6.06 -2.51 7.44
CA VAL A 55 -4.68 -2.03 7.34
C VAL A 55 -4.66 -0.61 6.79
N PHE A 56 -3.92 0.27 7.47
CA PHE A 56 -3.66 1.65 7.05
C PHE A 56 -2.15 1.87 6.94
N LEU A 57 -1.65 2.03 5.73
CA LEU A 57 -0.23 2.22 5.41
C LEU A 57 0.06 3.66 4.99
N GLY A 58 1.28 4.14 5.27
CA GLY A 58 1.74 5.44 4.78
C GLY A 58 1.01 6.65 5.38
N VAL A 59 0.46 6.52 6.60
CA VAL A 59 -0.24 7.60 7.30
C VAL A 59 0.77 8.64 7.82
N PRO A 60 0.70 9.91 7.37
CA PRO A 60 1.61 10.93 7.82
C PRO A 60 1.26 11.39 9.24
N TYR A 61 2.24 11.38 10.14
CA TYR A 61 2.07 11.81 11.54
C TYR A 61 2.80 13.14 11.85
N ALA A 62 3.72 13.56 10.99
CA ALA A 62 4.49 14.80 11.10
C ALA A 62 4.69 15.43 9.72
N GLY A 63 5.12 16.69 9.69
CA GLY A 63 5.62 17.35 8.49
C GLY A 63 6.98 16.77 8.06
N ALA A 64 7.28 16.84 6.76
CA ALA A 64 8.53 16.28 6.23
C ALA A 64 9.76 17.04 6.77
N PRO A 65 10.75 16.36 7.38
CA PRO A 65 11.92 16.99 7.99
C PRO A 65 12.99 17.34 6.93
N LYS A 66 12.61 18.10 5.91
CA LYS A 66 13.46 18.50 4.77
C LYS A 66 13.90 19.96 4.91
N GLY A 67 15.02 20.30 4.25
CA GLY A 67 15.51 21.68 4.20
C GLY A 67 15.78 22.26 5.60
N PRO A 68 15.25 23.45 5.93
CA PRO A 68 15.43 24.08 7.25
C PRO A 68 14.90 23.26 8.44
N LEU A 69 14.01 22.30 8.21
CA LEU A 69 13.46 21.42 9.27
C LEU A 69 14.39 20.24 9.59
N ARG A 70 15.49 20.07 8.85
CA ARG A 70 16.48 19.05 9.18
C ARG A 70 17.10 19.38 10.54
N PHE A 71 17.15 18.38 11.42
CA PHE A 71 17.63 18.52 12.82
C PHE A 71 16.77 19.41 13.72
N MET A 72 15.55 19.75 13.30
CA MET A 72 14.57 20.41 14.15
C MET A 72 13.58 19.37 14.72
N PRO A 73 12.87 19.70 15.82
CA PRO A 73 11.75 18.90 16.30
C PRO A 73 10.69 18.68 15.20
N PRO A 74 9.95 17.54 15.23
CA PRO A 74 8.91 17.28 14.25
C PRO A 74 7.81 18.34 14.35
N VAL A 75 7.38 18.85 13.18
CA VAL A 75 6.28 19.80 13.08
C VAL A 75 4.99 19.09 12.69
N THR A 76 3.85 19.74 12.91
CA THR A 76 2.52 19.24 12.56
C THR A 76 2.43 18.91 11.06
N SER A 77 1.83 17.76 10.72
CA SER A 77 1.58 17.40 9.32
C SER A 77 0.49 18.26 8.69
N PRO A 78 0.57 18.60 7.39
CA PRO A 78 -0.51 19.31 6.70
C PRO A 78 -1.82 18.54 6.75
N HIS A 79 -2.91 19.24 7.00
CA HIS A 79 -4.25 18.66 6.93
C HIS A 79 -4.64 18.44 5.47
N TRP A 80 -5.47 17.42 5.22
CA TRP A 80 -6.01 17.14 3.89
C TRP A 80 -7.54 17.14 3.89
N LYS A 81 -8.15 17.63 2.81
CA LYS A 81 -9.61 17.82 2.71
C LYS A 81 -10.35 16.57 2.23
N SER A 82 -9.77 15.80 1.32
CA SER A 82 -10.39 14.61 0.73
C SER A 82 -10.02 13.33 1.50
N VAL A 83 -10.68 12.21 1.20
CA VAL A 83 -10.26 10.92 1.78
C VAL A 83 -8.91 10.51 1.17
N ARG A 84 -7.89 10.35 2.00
CA ARG A 84 -6.57 9.87 1.59
C ARG A 84 -6.53 8.34 1.63
N LEU A 85 -6.09 7.73 0.54
CA LEU A 85 -5.81 6.28 0.50
C LEU A 85 -4.56 5.97 1.31
N ALA A 86 -4.68 5.00 2.21
CA ALA A 86 -3.64 4.50 3.09
C ALA A 86 -3.40 3.01 2.81
N ASP A 87 -3.11 2.69 1.55
CA ASP A 87 -2.98 1.33 1.03
C ASP A 87 -1.54 0.94 0.66
N GLN A 88 -0.61 1.91 0.72
CA GLN A 88 0.78 1.75 0.33
C GLN A 88 1.73 2.28 1.40
N TYR A 89 2.89 1.63 1.53
CA TYR A 89 3.96 2.12 2.39
C TYR A 89 4.52 3.45 1.85
N GLY A 90 4.83 4.36 2.76
CA GLY A 90 5.64 5.53 2.43
C GLY A 90 7.11 5.16 2.24
N PRO A 91 7.94 6.06 1.68
CA PRO A 91 9.38 5.87 1.61
C PRO A 91 9.96 5.73 3.02
N VAL A 92 10.89 4.79 3.20
CA VAL A 92 11.65 4.62 4.44
C VAL A 92 12.70 5.73 4.59
N CYS A 93 13.25 5.86 5.80
CA CYS A 93 14.33 6.80 6.07
C CYS A 93 15.60 6.46 5.26
N PRO A 94 16.40 7.46 4.84
CA PRO A 94 17.71 7.22 4.24
C PRO A 94 18.63 6.42 5.16
N GLN A 95 19.20 5.35 4.63
CA GLN A 95 20.11 4.45 5.35
C GLN A 95 21.14 3.88 4.37
N LYS A 96 22.30 3.47 4.90
CA LYS A 96 23.31 2.71 4.15
C LYS A 96 23.12 1.23 4.46
N PHE A 97 22.92 0.40 3.42
CA PHE A 97 22.86 -1.04 3.60
C PHE A 97 24.25 -1.61 3.96
N PRO A 98 24.32 -2.69 4.78
CA PRO A 98 25.58 -3.33 5.19
C PRO A 98 26.45 -3.80 4.03
#